data_AF-A0A8S8YAY2-F1
#
_entry.id   AF-A0A8S8YAY2-F1
#
_cell.length_a   1.000
_cell.length_b   1.000
_cell.length_c   1.000
_cell.angle_alpha   90.00
_cell.angle_beta   90.00
_cell.angle_gamma   90.00
#
_symmetry.space_group_name_H-M   'P 1'
#
loop_
_entity.id
_entity.type
_entity.pdbx_description
1 polymer ?
#
loop_
_entity_poly.entity_id
_entity_poly.type
_entity_poly.pdbx_seq_one_letter_code
_entity_poly.pdbx_strand_id
1 'polypeptide(L)'
;MTIPDDHPRRESLLSRQKIVDAQAAGLLADSALIAHGRGEAFDYLIGERTTDSAKRAEREALNRLFRAKSPVISMNGNTTVLAGREAIYLAALTNSSVEINIFYRTDDRMRLLLAEIHNMKDYVMENPPSDEIELERWRDMVKSVKIHGENPDAKIPHLEGPRALCSSQGIFRADVILVPLEDGDRCEALVAMGKEVIVVDLNPLSRTSTTASVTIVDEVKRAMERMVIMALEGPLNSNSDWDNRAALVDALDEIGRSTELLST
;
A
#
# COMPACT_ATOMS: atom_id res chain seq x y z
N MET A 1 1.48 24.86 6.83
CA MET A 1 2.69 25.31 6.12
C MET A 1 2.34 25.48 4.65
N THR A 2 2.66 26.61 4.01
CA THR A 2 2.47 26.78 2.57
C THR A 2 3.76 26.39 1.87
N ILE A 3 3.74 25.29 1.11
CA ILE A 3 4.87 24.84 0.30
C ILE A 3 4.63 25.38 -1.12
N PRO A 4 5.64 25.93 -1.83
CA PRO A 4 5.49 26.34 -3.22
C PRO A 4 5.13 25.17 -4.15
N ASP A 5 4.40 25.43 -5.24
CA ASP A 5 3.99 24.39 -6.20
C ASP A 5 5.18 23.84 -6.99
N ASP A 6 6.20 24.66 -7.24
CA ASP A 6 7.45 24.32 -7.94
C ASP A 6 8.55 23.76 -7.03
N HIS A 7 8.27 23.58 -5.73
CA HIS A 7 9.26 23.08 -4.79
C HIS A 7 9.61 21.62 -5.14
N PRO A 8 10.90 21.28 -5.37
CA PRO A 8 11.29 19.96 -5.87
C PRO A 8 10.87 18.80 -4.96
N ARG A 9 10.69 19.08 -3.66
CA ARG A 9 10.28 18.11 -2.64
C ARG A 9 8.89 18.36 -2.07
N ARG A 10 8.02 19.03 -2.83
CA ARG A 10 6.67 19.40 -2.39
C ARG A 10 5.90 18.18 -1.86
N GLU A 11 5.88 17.10 -2.63
CA GLU A 11 5.11 15.90 -2.27
C GLU A 11 5.61 15.25 -0.96
N SER A 12 6.92 15.11 -0.76
CA SER A 12 7.49 14.62 0.50
C SER A 12 7.08 15.50 1.69
N LEU A 13 7.17 16.83 1.54
CA LEU A 13 6.80 17.76 2.62
C LEU A 13 5.29 17.72 2.94
N LEU A 14 4.43 17.57 1.93
CA LEU A 14 2.99 17.41 2.11
C LEU A 14 2.67 16.09 2.81
N SER A 15 3.29 14.98 2.41
CA SER A 15 3.14 13.67 3.06
C SER A 15 3.58 13.72 4.52
N ARG A 16 4.69 14.41 4.82
CA ARG A 16 5.14 14.61 6.20
C ARG A 16 4.11 15.38 7.04
N GLN A 17 3.57 16.48 6.50
CA GLN A 17 2.56 17.26 7.20
C GLN A 17 1.29 16.43 7.45
N LYS A 18 0.84 15.65 6.47
CA LYS A 18 -0.31 14.73 6.63
C LYS A 18 -0.10 13.74 7.77
N ILE A 19 1.08 13.13 7.88
CA ILE A 19 1.40 12.21 8.98
C ILE A 19 1.40 12.93 10.33
N VAL A 20 1.99 14.12 10.42
CA VAL A 20 2.00 14.93 11.64
C VAL A 20 0.57 15.27 12.08
N ASP A 21 -0.27 15.76 11.16
CA ASP A 21 -1.65 16.15 11.45
C ASP A 21 -2.50 14.93 11.85
N ALA A 22 -2.34 13.81 11.15
CA ALA A 22 -3.05 12.58 11.46
C ALA A 22 -2.63 11.96 12.81
N GLN A 23 -1.36 12.08 13.18
CA GLN A 23 -0.91 11.69 14.52
C GLN A 23 -1.53 12.59 15.60
N ALA A 24 -1.53 13.90 15.39
CA ALA A 24 -2.16 14.85 16.32
C ALA A 24 -3.68 14.60 16.47
N ALA A 25 -4.34 14.13 15.41
CA ALA A 25 -5.73 13.73 15.41
C ALA A 25 -6.00 12.31 15.98
N GLY A 26 -4.95 11.57 16.37
CA GLY A 26 -5.08 10.23 17.00
C GLY A 26 -5.22 9.04 16.03
N LEU A 27 -5.08 9.26 14.72
CA LEU A 27 -5.17 8.18 13.72
C LEU A 27 -3.95 7.25 13.74
N LEU A 28 -2.81 7.76 14.20
CA LEU A 28 -1.52 7.07 14.11
C LEU A 28 -1.00 6.66 15.49
N ALA A 29 -0.03 5.75 15.50
CA ALA A 29 0.76 5.44 16.70
C ALA A 29 2.00 6.34 16.74
N ASP A 30 2.61 6.52 17.91
CA ASP A 30 3.81 7.39 18.05
C ASP A 30 4.98 6.95 17.16
N SER A 31 5.06 5.65 16.85
CA SER A 31 6.06 5.08 15.95
C SER A 31 5.84 5.44 14.47
N ALA A 32 4.70 6.02 14.10
CA ALA A 32 4.34 6.33 12.72
C ALA A 32 5.31 7.31 12.05
N LEU A 33 5.67 8.38 12.75
CA LEU A 33 6.65 9.38 12.28
C LEU A 33 8.03 8.75 12.08
N ILE A 34 8.45 7.87 12.98
CA ILE A 34 9.73 7.15 12.86
C ILE A 34 9.71 6.25 11.63
N ALA A 35 8.63 5.49 11.43
CA ALA A 35 8.48 4.64 10.25
C ALA A 35 8.49 5.44 8.95
N HIS A 36 7.81 6.59 8.92
CA HIS A 36 7.81 7.49 7.77
C HIS A 36 9.23 8.03 7.49
N GLY A 37 9.94 8.52 8.50
CA GLY A 37 11.30 9.04 8.35
C GLY A 37 12.32 7.99 7.86
N ARG A 38 12.17 6.71 8.26
CA ARG A 38 12.98 5.62 7.68
C ARG A 38 12.70 5.46 6.19
N GLY A 39 11.42 5.51 5.79
CA GLY A 39 11.02 5.49 4.39
C GLY A 39 11.67 6.64 3.62
N GLU A 40 11.53 7.88 4.11
CA GLU A 40 12.13 9.06 3.48
C GLU A 40 13.64 8.88 3.24
N ALA A 41 14.38 8.31 4.20
CA ALA A 41 15.81 8.05 4.05
C ALA A 41 16.13 7.15 2.85
N PHE A 42 15.35 6.08 2.63
CA PHE A 42 15.50 5.22 1.45
C PHE A 42 14.98 5.89 0.17
N ASP A 43 13.94 6.72 0.27
CA ASP A 43 13.41 7.46 -0.89
C ASP A 43 14.48 8.40 -1.46
N TYR A 44 15.27 9.07 -0.61
CA TYR A 44 16.43 9.85 -1.06
C TYR A 44 17.45 9.00 -1.83
N LEU A 45 17.72 7.77 -1.37
CA LEU A 45 18.71 6.88 -1.99
C LEU A 45 18.28 6.39 -3.38
N ILE A 46 16.98 6.28 -3.64
CA ILE A 46 16.44 5.96 -4.98
C ILE A 46 16.17 7.24 -5.82
N GLY A 47 16.46 8.42 -5.27
CA GLY A 47 16.29 9.70 -5.95
C GLY A 47 14.84 10.21 -6.02
N GLU A 48 13.99 9.86 -5.04
CA GLU A 48 12.59 10.29 -4.90
C GLU A 48 11.75 10.05 -6.16
N ARG A 49 12.01 8.93 -6.85
CA ARG A 49 11.35 8.54 -8.10
C ARG A 49 11.06 7.06 -8.14
N THR A 50 10.09 6.67 -8.98
CA THR A 50 9.85 5.25 -9.29
C THR A 50 10.96 4.72 -10.20
N THR A 51 11.63 3.65 -9.75
CA THR A 51 12.69 2.95 -10.46
C THR A 51 12.14 1.93 -11.47
N ASP A 52 12.95 1.44 -12.40
CA ASP A 52 12.45 0.47 -13.38
C ASP A 52 12.13 -0.90 -12.75
N SER A 53 12.82 -1.30 -11.68
CA SER A 53 12.45 -2.48 -10.89
C SER A 53 11.09 -2.29 -10.20
N ALA A 54 10.83 -1.11 -9.63
CA ALA A 54 9.54 -0.77 -9.05
C ALA A 54 8.40 -0.82 -10.09
N LYS A 55 8.60 -0.26 -11.29
CA LYS A 55 7.60 -0.33 -12.38
C LYS A 55 7.24 -1.76 -12.78
N ARG A 56 8.23 -2.66 -12.81
CA ARG A 56 7.98 -4.08 -13.08
C ARG A 56 7.23 -4.75 -11.94
N ALA A 57 7.54 -4.39 -10.69
CA ALA A 57 6.82 -4.86 -9.51
C ALA A 57 5.37 -4.37 -9.46
N GLU A 58 5.11 -3.10 -9.81
CA GLU A 58 3.75 -2.53 -9.94
C GLU A 58 2.90 -3.34 -10.92
N ARG A 59 3.47 -3.67 -12.10
CA ARG A 59 2.83 -4.48 -13.12
C ARG A 59 2.51 -5.89 -12.62
N GLU A 60 3.48 -6.55 -11.98
CA GLU A 60 3.28 -7.89 -11.43
C GLU A 60 2.23 -7.89 -10.30
N ALA A 61 2.26 -6.88 -9.44
CA ALA A 61 1.27 -6.72 -8.37
C ALA A 61 -0.15 -6.62 -8.94
N LEU A 62 -0.35 -5.80 -9.98
CA LEU A 62 -1.64 -5.69 -10.67
C LEU A 62 -2.08 -7.00 -11.32
N ASN A 63 -1.18 -7.72 -11.98
CA ASN A 63 -1.49 -9.03 -12.56
C ASN A 63 -2.00 -10.02 -11.51
N ARG A 64 -1.39 -10.01 -10.33
CA ARG A 64 -1.81 -10.85 -9.21
C ARG A 64 -3.16 -10.42 -8.62
N LEU A 65 -3.38 -9.12 -8.47
CA LEU A 65 -4.68 -8.61 -8.01
C LEU A 65 -5.80 -8.94 -8.99
N PHE A 66 -5.59 -8.76 -10.30
CA PHE A 66 -6.61 -9.06 -11.32
C PHE A 66 -6.93 -10.55 -11.44
N ARG A 67 -5.96 -11.45 -11.23
CA ARG A 67 -6.20 -12.92 -11.32
C ARG A 67 -6.76 -13.51 -10.02
N ALA A 68 -6.69 -12.78 -8.91
CA ALA A 68 -7.09 -13.27 -7.61
C ALA A 68 -8.59 -13.57 -7.54
N LYS A 69 -8.95 -14.61 -6.80
CA LYS A 69 -10.35 -14.95 -6.52
C LYS A 69 -10.90 -14.15 -5.35
N SER A 70 -10.05 -13.73 -4.42
CA SER A 70 -10.43 -12.98 -3.23
C SER A 70 -9.31 -11.99 -2.86
N PRO A 71 -9.03 -10.98 -3.70
CA PRO A 71 -7.98 -10.02 -3.42
C PRO A 71 -8.37 -9.06 -2.28
N VAL A 72 -7.37 -8.72 -1.46
CA VAL A 72 -7.51 -7.77 -0.34
C VAL A 72 -6.41 -6.72 -0.40
N ILE A 73 -6.77 -5.46 -0.21
CA ILE A 73 -5.82 -4.37 0.07
C ILE A 73 -5.89 -4.09 1.57
N SER A 74 -4.85 -4.48 2.30
CA SER A 74 -4.74 -4.24 3.74
C SER A 74 -4.10 -2.88 3.99
N MET A 75 -4.73 -2.08 4.84
CA MET A 75 -4.31 -0.72 5.15
C MET A 75 -4.04 -0.56 6.65
N ASN A 76 -2.84 -0.11 6.99
CA ASN A 76 -2.51 0.36 8.33
C ASN A 76 -2.75 1.87 8.46
N GLY A 77 -2.45 2.44 9.63
CA GLY A 77 -2.64 3.87 9.88
C GLY A 77 -1.90 4.78 8.87
N ASN A 78 -0.60 4.55 8.67
CA ASN A 78 0.21 5.37 7.77
C ASN A 78 -0.30 5.27 6.32
N THR A 79 -0.60 4.05 5.87
CA THR A 79 -1.05 3.82 4.50
C THR A 79 -2.44 4.42 4.26
N THR A 80 -3.35 4.34 5.24
CA THR A 80 -4.68 4.97 5.12
C THR A 80 -4.55 6.48 4.93
N VAL A 81 -3.68 7.13 5.71
CA VAL A 81 -3.47 8.59 5.64
C VAL A 81 -2.78 9.01 4.33
N LEU A 82 -1.81 8.23 3.87
CA LEU A 82 -1.00 8.59 2.70
C LEU A 82 -1.64 8.22 1.36
N ALA A 83 -2.30 7.06 1.30
CA ALA A 83 -2.73 6.43 0.06
C ALA A 83 -4.13 5.77 0.14
N GLY A 84 -4.98 6.21 1.09
CA GLY A 84 -6.29 5.60 1.32
C GLY A 84 -7.26 5.75 0.15
N ARG A 85 -7.21 6.85 -0.59
CA ARG A 85 -8.05 7.06 -1.78
C ARG A 85 -7.62 6.14 -2.91
N GLU A 86 -6.31 6.07 -3.15
CA GLU A 86 -5.69 5.23 -4.16
C GLU A 86 -5.97 3.75 -3.89
N ALA A 87 -5.99 3.33 -2.62
CA ALA A 87 -6.41 1.99 -2.23
C ALA A 87 -7.88 1.70 -2.61
N ILE A 88 -8.81 2.66 -2.45
CA ILE A 88 -10.22 2.47 -2.83
C ILE A 88 -10.37 2.46 -4.35
N TYR A 89 -9.68 3.36 -5.07
CA TYR A 89 -9.63 3.34 -6.54
C TYR A 89 -9.17 1.99 -7.04
N LEU A 90 -8.03 1.53 -6.54
CA LEU A 90 -7.44 0.26 -6.93
C LEU A 90 -8.36 -0.91 -6.58
N ALA A 91 -8.97 -0.90 -5.40
CA ALA A 91 -9.92 -1.93 -4.98
C ALA A 91 -11.13 -2.02 -5.92
N ALA A 92 -11.69 -0.88 -6.34
CA ALA A 92 -12.80 -0.84 -7.28
C ALA A 92 -12.40 -1.38 -8.68
N LEU A 93 -11.18 -1.06 -9.13
CA LEU A 93 -10.67 -1.50 -10.44
C LEU A 93 -10.31 -3.00 -10.46
N THR A 94 -9.75 -3.53 -9.37
CA THR A 94 -9.29 -4.92 -9.30
C THR A 94 -10.29 -5.87 -8.61
N ASN A 95 -11.50 -5.39 -8.27
CA ASN A 95 -12.50 -6.13 -7.50
C ASN A 95 -11.97 -6.66 -6.16
N SER A 96 -11.12 -5.86 -5.50
CA SER A 96 -10.60 -6.15 -4.16
C SER A 96 -11.52 -5.63 -3.07
N SER A 97 -11.41 -6.23 -1.89
CA SER A 97 -11.88 -5.60 -0.66
C SER A 97 -10.75 -4.82 0.01
N VAL A 98 -11.09 -3.91 0.92
CA VAL A 98 -10.14 -3.17 1.75
C VAL A 98 -10.29 -3.66 3.19
N GLU A 99 -9.18 -3.91 3.89
CA GLU A 99 -9.20 -4.24 5.33
C GLU A 99 -8.29 -3.31 6.12
N ILE A 100 -8.87 -2.54 7.05
CA ILE A 100 -8.07 -1.76 8.01
C ILE A 100 -7.49 -2.72 9.05
N ASN A 101 -6.16 -2.83 9.09
CA ASN A 101 -5.45 -3.67 10.03
C ASN A 101 -4.24 -2.92 10.60
N ILE A 102 -4.19 -2.79 11.92
CA ILE A 102 -3.19 -1.98 12.62
C ILE A 102 -2.51 -2.77 13.74
N PHE A 103 -1.20 -2.56 13.88
CA PHE A 103 -0.39 -3.20 14.90
C PHE A 103 -0.82 -2.79 16.32
N TYR A 104 -0.84 -1.47 16.57
CA TYR A 104 -1.31 -0.91 17.83
C TYR A 104 -2.81 -0.67 17.72
N ARG A 105 -3.61 -1.71 17.93
CA ARG A 105 -5.07 -1.61 17.84
C ARG A 105 -5.66 -1.00 19.12
N THR A 106 -6.46 0.06 18.95
CA THR A 106 -7.37 0.60 19.98
C THR A 106 -8.72 0.90 19.33
N ASP A 107 -9.80 0.85 20.10
CA ASP A 107 -11.14 1.11 19.57
C ASP A 107 -11.26 2.52 18.99
N ASP A 108 -10.68 3.52 19.66
CA ASP A 108 -10.67 4.91 19.16
C ASP A 108 -9.90 5.06 17.85
N ARG A 109 -8.71 4.46 17.74
CA ARG A 109 -7.92 4.55 16.50
C ARG A 109 -8.63 3.86 15.34
N MET A 110 -9.22 2.69 15.59
CA MET A 110 -10.01 1.98 14.59
C MET A 110 -11.22 2.78 14.15
N ARG A 111 -11.97 3.37 15.09
CA ARG A 111 -13.12 4.24 14.79
C ARG A 111 -12.71 5.42 13.90
N LEU A 112 -11.60 6.09 14.22
CA LEU A 112 -11.09 7.21 13.43
C LEU A 112 -10.65 6.78 12.03
N LEU A 113 -9.89 5.68 11.91
CA LEU A 113 -9.43 5.17 10.61
C LEU A 113 -10.59 4.68 9.74
N LEU A 114 -11.60 4.05 10.34
CA LEU A 114 -12.81 3.63 9.63
C LEU A 114 -13.62 4.83 9.14
N ALA A 115 -13.81 5.85 9.97
CA ALA A 115 -14.46 7.08 9.54
C ALA A 115 -13.69 7.74 8.38
N GLU A 116 -12.36 7.79 8.47
CA GLU A 116 -11.51 8.38 7.43
C GLU A 116 -11.60 7.63 6.10
N ILE A 117 -11.50 6.29 6.11
CA ILE A 117 -11.61 5.51 4.87
C ILE A 117 -13.02 5.58 4.27
N HIS A 118 -14.07 5.71 5.08
CA HIS A 118 -15.42 5.95 4.58
C HIS A 118 -15.56 7.32 3.92
N ASN A 119 -15.02 8.39 4.53
CA ASN A 119 -14.99 9.71 3.90
C ASN A 119 -14.22 9.70 2.57
N MET A 120 -13.09 8.97 2.52
CA MET A 120 -12.34 8.77 1.28
C MET A 120 -13.16 8.00 0.24
N LYS A 121 -13.93 7.00 0.65
CA LYS A 121 -14.81 6.23 -0.25
C LYS A 121 -15.89 7.11 -0.86
N ASP A 122 -16.49 8.00 -0.09
CA ASP A 122 -17.48 8.96 -0.58
C ASP A 122 -16.86 9.95 -1.59
N TYR A 123 -15.66 10.45 -1.30
CA TYR A 123 -14.92 11.27 -2.28
C TYR A 123 -14.64 10.49 -3.56
N VAL A 124 -14.08 9.29 -3.46
CA VAL A 124 -13.72 8.46 -4.61
C VAL A 124 -14.95 8.12 -5.45
N MET A 125 -16.10 7.88 -4.83
CA MET A 125 -17.38 7.60 -5.50
C MET A 125 -17.82 8.72 -6.46
N GLU A 126 -17.47 9.97 -6.16
CA GLU A 126 -17.83 11.15 -6.95
C GLU A 126 -16.73 11.62 -7.90
N ASN A 127 -15.55 10.98 -7.88
CA ASN A 127 -14.39 11.39 -8.65
C ASN A 127 -13.83 10.16 -9.37
N PRO A 128 -14.28 9.79 -10.57
CA PRO A 128 -13.69 8.67 -11.31
C PRO A 128 -12.22 8.96 -11.65
N PRO A 129 -11.36 7.93 -11.70
CA PRO A 129 -9.94 8.10 -12.02
C PRO A 129 -9.66 8.40 -13.50
N SER A 130 -10.67 8.33 -14.36
CA SER A 130 -10.62 8.66 -15.79
C SER A 130 -12.00 9.08 -16.29
N ASP A 131 -12.03 10.07 -17.18
CA ASP A 131 -13.25 10.54 -17.85
C ASP A 131 -13.88 9.47 -18.77
N GLU A 132 -13.13 8.40 -19.08
CA GLU A 132 -13.60 7.27 -19.88
C GLU A 132 -14.55 6.34 -19.09
N ILE A 133 -14.59 6.44 -17.76
CA ILE A 133 -15.49 5.64 -16.92
C ILE A 133 -16.74 6.45 -16.62
N GLU A 134 -17.89 5.95 -17.10
CA GLU A 134 -19.19 6.56 -16.78
C GLU A 134 -19.41 6.63 -15.26
N LEU A 135 -19.82 7.79 -14.76
CA LEU A 135 -19.97 8.05 -13.32
C LEU A 135 -20.87 7.04 -12.61
N GLU A 136 -22.01 6.65 -13.20
CA GLU A 136 -22.92 5.72 -12.51
C GLU A 136 -22.29 4.32 -12.40
N ARG A 137 -21.64 3.85 -13.47
CA ARG A 137 -20.85 2.61 -13.44
C ARG A 137 -19.74 2.69 -12.40
N TRP A 138 -19.03 3.81 -12.34
CA TRP A 138 -17.97 4.02 -11.35
C TRP A 138 -18.51 3.95 -9.92
N ARG A 139 -19.63 4.64 -9.64
CA ARG A 139 -20.28 4.60 -8.33
C ARG A 139 -20.62 3.17 -7.92
N ASP A 140 -21.13 2.35 -8.84
CA ASP A 140 -21.45 0.95 -8.55
C ASP A 140 -20.21 0.10 -8.27
N MET A 141 -19.12 0.33 -9.00
CA MET A 141 -17.82 -0.30 -8.71
C MET A 141 -17.34 0.08 -7.30
N VAL A 142 -17.34 1.37 -6.94
CA VAL A 142 -16.90 1.83 -5.61
C VAL A 142 -17.83 1.32 -4.50
N LYS A 143 -19.15 1.34 -4.69
CA LYS A 143 -20.12 0.77 -3.74
C LYS A 143 -19.79 -0.69 -3.42
N SER A 144 -19.41 -1.47 -4.44
CA SER A 144 -19.06 -2.89 -4.28
C SER A 144 -17.82 -3.17 -3.40
N VAL A 145 -16.93 -2.17 -3.24
CA VAL A 145 -15.72 -2.31 -2.39
C VAL A 145 -16.13 -2.48 -0.93
N LYS A 146 -15.91 -3.67 -0.38
CA LYS A 146 -16.17 -3.97 1.03
C LYS A 146 -15.02 -3.44 1.89
N ILE A 147 -15.36 -2.80 3.01
CA ILE A 147 -14.40 -2.34 4.01
C ILE A 147 -14.53 -3.24 5.24
N HIS A 148 -13.44 -3.91 5.58
CA HIS A 148 -13.29 -4.80 6.74
C HIS A 148 -12.39 -4.17 7.81
N GLY A 149 -12.33 -4.80 8.99
CA GLY A 149 -11.39 -4.44 10.07
C GLY A 149 -12.04 -3.92 11.34
N GLU A 150 -13.31 -3.52 11.29
CA GLU A 150 -14.06 -3.04 12.46
C GLU A 150 -14.18 -4.11 13.55
N ASN A 151 -14.71 -5.28 13.20
CA ASN A 151 -14.94 -6.39 14.12
C ASN A 151 -14.20 -7.64 13.61
N PRO A 152 -12.91 -7.84 13.96
CA PRO A 152 -12.18 -9.01 13.53
C PRO A 152 -12.74 -10.28 14.17
N ASP A 153 -13.00 -11.30 13.35
CA ASP A 153 -13.62 -12.58 13.70
C ASP A 153 -12.71 -13.78 13.35
N ALA A 154 -11.49 -13.52 12.89
CA ALA A 154 -10.48 -14.53 12.61
C ALA A 154 -9.09 -14.13 13.15
N LYS A 155 -8.18 -15.10 13.20
CA LYS A 155 -6.81 -14.90 13.67
C LYS A 155 -5.79 -15.53 12.73
N ILE A 156 -4.76 -14.77 12.36
CA ILE A 156 -3.58 -15.24 11.63
C ILE A 156 -2.83 -16.24 12.54
N PRO A 157 -2.63 -17.50 12.09
CA PRO A 157 -1.90 -18.50 12.85
C PRO A 157 -0.45 -18.05 13.13
N HIS A 158 0.12 -18.49 14.25
CA HIS A 158 1.51 -18.23 14.63
C HIS A 158 1.91 -16.75 14.78
N LEU A 159 0.94 -15.84 14.76
CA LEU A 159 1.14 -14.42 15.07
C LEU A 159 0.50 -14.08 16.43
N GLU A 160 1.23 -13.33 17.24
CA GLU A 160 0.78 -12.92 18.57
C GLU A 160 0.22 -11.50 18.61
N GLY A 161 -0.62 -11.25 19.63
CA GLY A 161 -1.15 -9.92 19.92
C GLY A 161 -2.23 -9.42 18.96
N PRO A 162 -2.57 -8.12 19.05
CA PRO A 162 -3.65 -7.52 18.26
C PRO A 162 -3.43 -7.57 16.74
N ARG A 163 -2.17 -7.59 16.29
CA ARG A 163 -1.81 -7.72 14.86
C ARG A 163 -2.19 -9.05 14.22
N ALA A 164 -2.51 -10.06 15.03
CA ALA A 164 -2.99 -11.34 14.54
C ALA A 164 -4.48 -11.32 14.19
N LEU A 165 -5.23 -10.34 14.68
CA LEU A 165 -6.67 -10.24 14.45
C LEU A 165 -6.95 -9.77 13.02
N CYS A 166 -7.88 -10.42 12.34
CA CYS A 166 -8.28 -10.08 10.98
C CYS A 166 -9.73 -10.47 10.71
N SER A 167 -10.27 -10.09 9.55
CA SER A 167 -11.59 -10.55 9.12
C SER A 167 -11.54 -11.92 8.42
N SER A 168 -12.46 -12.81 8.78
CA SER A 168 -12.71 -14.09 8.13
C SER A 168 -13.07 -13.94 6.65
N GLN A 169 -13.75 -12.83 6.29
CA GLN A 169 -14.14 -12.51 4.92
C GLN A 169 -13.12 -11.63 4.18
N GLY A 170 -12.17 -11.05 4.89
CA GLY A 170 -11.07 -10.27 4.32
C GLY A 170 -9.78 -11.08 4.29
N ILE A 171 -8.76 -10.61 5.01
CA ILE A 171 -7.38 -11.14 5.00
C ILE A 171 -7.35 -12.66 5.20
N PHE A 172 -8.18 -13.23 6.07
CA PHE A 172 -8.12 -14.65 6.38
C PHE A 172 -8.43 -15.53 5.15
N ARG A 173 -9.45 -15.17 4.36
CA ARG A 173 -9.85 -15.90 3.15
C ARG A 173 -9.04 -15.53 1.90
N ALA A 174 -8.38 -14.38 1.91
CA ALA A 174 -7.67 -13.86 0.75
C ALA A 174 -6.63 -14.83 0.18
N ASP A 175 -6.56 -14.91 -1.15
CA ASP A 175 -5.49 -15.61 -1.89
C ASP A 175 -4.34 -14.66 -2.29
N VAL A 176 -4.65 -13.39 -2.58
CA VAL A 176 -3.68 -12.32 -2.84
C VAL A 176 -3.94 -11.15 -1.90
N ILE A 177 -2.89 -10.63 -1.27
CA ILE A 177 -2.97 -9.47 -0.38
C ILE A 177 -1.93 -8.42 -0.78
N LEU A 178 -2.38 -7.20 -1.04
CA LEU A 178 -1.53 -6.01 -1.05
C LEU A 178 -1.47 -5.42 0.36
N VAL A 179 -0.27 -5.28 0.91
CA VAL A 179 -0.07 -4.80 2.27
C VAL A 179 1.13 -3.84 2.36
N PRO A 180 0.90 -2.54 2.15
CA PRO A 180 1.98 -1.55 2.17
C PRO A 180 2.50 -1.29 3.60
N LEU A 181 3.79 -0.96 3.74
CA LEU A 181 4.43 -0.60 5.01
C LEU A 181 4.18 -1.60 6.16
N GLU A 182 4.36 -2.89 5.89
CA GLU A 182 3.99 -4.00 6.80
C GLU A 182 5.13 -4.46 7.73
N ASP A 183 4.76 -5.03 8.88
CA ASP A 183 5.70 -5.67 9.80
C ASP A 183 6.15 -7.06 9.31
N GLY A 184 7.43 -7.37 9.52
CA GLY A 184 8.06 -8.58 8.97
C GLY A 184 7.44 -9.88 9.47
N ASP A 185 7.07 -9.96 10.75
CA ASP A 185 6.48 -11.20 11.30
C ASP A 185 5.10 -11.47 10.70
N ARG A 186 4.31 -10.41 10.46
CA ARG A 186 3.00 -10.54 9.82
C ARG A 186 3.12 -10.92 8.36
N CYS A 187 4.07 -10.34 7.63
CA CYS A 187 4.36 -10.75 6.25
C CYS A 187 4.72 -12.24 6.17
N GLU A 188 5.63 -12.71 7.03
CA GLU A 188 6.02 -14.12 7.14
C GLU A 188 4.83 -15.02 7.48
N ALA A 189 3.98 -14.62 8.42
CA ALA A 189 2.79 -15.39 8.79
C ALA A 189 1.78 -15.49 7.62
N LEU A 190 1.57 -14.41 6.86
CA LEU A 190 0.66 -14.41 5.70
C LEU A 190 1.21 -15.28 4.56
N VAL A 191 2.52 -15.23 4.29
CA VAL A 191 3.17 -16.11 3.31
C VAL A 191 3.09 -17.58 3.77
N ALA A 192 3.30 -17.85 5.06
CA ALA A 192 3.17 -19.19 5.62
C ALA A 192 1.73 -19.75 5.54
N MET A 193 0.71 -18.88 5.47
CA MET A 193 -0.67 -19.27 5.16
C MET A 193 -0.91 -19.62 3.67
N GLY A 194 0.13 -19.56 2.83
CA GLY A 194 0.05 -19.85 1.40
C GLY A 194 -0.54 -18.71 0.57
N LYS A 195 -0.53 -17.47 1.10
CA LYS A 195 -1.04 -16.29 0.41
C LYS A 195 0.05 -15.67 -0.46
N GLU A 196 -0.33 -15.12 -1.60
CA GLU A 196 0.56 -14.23 -2.34
C GLU A 196 0.54 -12.85 -1.69
N VAL A 197 1.68 -12.42 -1.15
CA VAL A 197 1.81 -11.16 -0.42
C VAL A 197 2.57 -10.16 -1.29
N ILE A 198 1.90 -9.05 -1.61
CA ILE A 198 2.45 -7.91 -2.33
C ILE A 198 2.69 -6.82 -1.30
N VAL A 199 3.89 -6.24 -1.28
CA VAL A 199 4.25 -5.17 -0.34
C VAL A 199 4.78 -3.97 -1.10
N VAL A 200 4.50 -2.77 -0.57
CA VAL A 200 5.20 -1.55 -0.93
C VAL A 200 6.08 -1.16 0.25
N ASP A 201 7.39 -1.19 0.05
CA ASP A 201 8.38 -0.89 1.08
C ASP A 201 9.64 -0.32 0.42
N LEU A 202 10.03 0.89 0.84
CA LEU A 202 11.22 1.57 0.33
C LEU A 202 12.53 0.89 0.74
N ASN A 203 12.51 0.03 1.77
CA ASN A 203 13.70 -0.71 2.18
C ASN A 203 13.75 -2.09 1.50
N PRO A 204 14.61 -2.31 0.47
CA PRO A 204 14.71 -3.61 -0.20
C PRO A 204 15.32 -4.72 0.66
N LEU A 205 15.92 -4.37 1.81
CA LEU A 205 16.54 -5.31 2.75
C LEU A 205 15.67 -5.63 3.95
N SER A 206 14.47 -5.05 4.05
CA SER A 206 13.58 -5.36 5.16
C SER A 206 13.17 -6.83 5.11
N ARG A 207 12.92 -7.42 6.28
CA ARG A 207 12.37 -8.80 6.36
C ARG A 207 11.10 -8.94 5.53
N THR A 208 10.23 -7.93 5.59
CA THR A 208 9.01 -7.82 4.79
C THR A 208 9.31 -7.93 3.29
N SER A 209 10.22 -7.10 2.77
CA SER A 209 10.61 -7.10 1.36
C SER A 209 11.19 -8.44 0.92
N THR A 210 12.08 -9.03 1.71
CA THR A 210 12.72 -10.30 1.34
C THR A 210 11.79 -11.53 1.41
N THR A 211 10.70 -11.43 2.18
CA THR A 211 9.74 -12.51 2.39
C THR A 211 8.57 -12.46 1.41
N ALA A 212 8.15 -11.26 1.00
CA ALA A 212 6.99 -11.07 0.16
C ALA A 212 7.13 -11.75 -1.22
N SER A 213 5.99 -12.05 -1.83
CA SER A 213 5.93 -12.60 -3.19
C SER A 213 6.27 -11.56 -4.25
N VAL A 214 5.91 -10.30 -3.99
CA VAL A 214 6.23 -9.12 -4.83
C VAL A 214 6.54 -7.95 -3.89
N THR A 215 7.66 -7.28 -4.10
CA THR A 215 8.02 -6.05 -3.41
C THR A 215 8.16 -4.91 -4.41
N ILE A 216 7.33 -3.89 -4.21
CA ILE A 216 7.44 -2.61 -4.89
C ILE A 216 8.33 -1.72 -4.02
N VAL A 217 9.58 -1.53 -4.44
CA VAL A 217 10.53 -0.64 -3.76
C VAL A 217 10.30 0.79 -4.24
N ASP A 218 9.26 1.42 -3.70
CA ASP A 218 8.84 2.77 -4.05
C ASP A 218 8.05 3.42 -2.90
N GLU A 219 7.85 4.73 -2.96
CA GLU A 219 7.03 5.45 -1.96
C GLU A 219 5.55 5.08 -2.12
N VAL A 220 4.85 4.87 -1.00
CA VAL A 220 3.51 4.25 -1.00
C VAL A 220 2.48 5.04 -1.80
N LYS A 221 2.45 6.37 -1.69
CA LYS A 221 1.49 7.18 -2.44
C LYS A 221 1.82 7.13 -3.93
N ARG A 222 3.10 7.32 -4.29
CA ARG A 222 3.58 7.27 -5.68
C ARG A 222 3.29 5.92 -6.35
N ALA A 223 3.58 4.81 -5.67
CA ALA A 223 3.31 3.47 -6.18
C ALA A 223 1.80 3.24 -6.40
N MET A 224 0.98 3.61 -5.42
CA MET A 224 -0.47 3.39 -5.48
C MET A 224 -1.14 4.24 -6.56
N GLU A 225 -0.74 5.51 -6.73
CA GLU A 225 -1.22 6.37 -7.82
C GLU A 225 -0.88 5.77 -9.19
N ARG A 226 0.36 5.30 -9.37
CA ARG A 226 0.80 4.65 -10.61
C ARG A 226 0.05 3.35 -10.89
N MET A 227 -0.17 2.53 -9.87
CA MET A 227 -0.96 1.30 -9.99
C MET A 227 -2.42 1.59 -10.38
N VAL A 228 -3.03 2.65 -9.84
CA VAL A 228 -4.39 3.08 -10.25
C VAL A 228 -4.41 3.43 -11.73
N ILE A 229 -3.45 4.23 -12.20
CA ILE A 229 -3.34 4.60 -13.63
C ILE A 229 -3.17 3.36 -14.50
N MET A 230 -2.25 2.46 -14.14
CA MET A 230 -2.01 1.23 -14.89
C MET A 230 -3.21 0.27 -14.87
N ALA A 231 -3.98 0.23 -13.78
CA ALA A 231 -5.16 -0.62 -13.66
C ALA A 231 -6.30 -0.21 -14.61
N LEU A 232 -6.30 1.03 -15.12
CA LEU A 232 -7.25 1.48 -16.16
C LEU A 232 -7.07 0.72 -17.47
N GLU A 233 -5.86 0.21 -17.76
CA GLU A 233 -5.57 -0.59 -18.95
C GLU A 233 -6.15 -2.02 -18.84
N GLY A 234 -6.68 -2.40 -17.67
CA GLY A 234 -7.22 -3.73 -17.37
C GLY A 234 -6.15 -4.78 -17.07
N PRO A 235 -6.50 -6.08 -17.12
CA PRO A 235 -5.54 -7.16 -16.90
C PRO A 235 -4.35 -7.06 -17.85
N LEU A 236 -3.15 -6.93 -17.30
CA LEU A 236 -1.94 -6.76 -18.09
C LEU A 236 -1.43 -8.15 -18.54
N ASN A 237 -0.63 -8.19 -19.61
CA ASN A 237 -0.11 -9.47 -20.13
C ASN A 237 0.66 -10.23 -19.02
N SER A 238 0.28 -11.49 -18.81
CA SER A 238 0.62 -12.32 -17.65
C SER A 238 1.90 -13.16 -17.81
N ASN A 239 2.74 -12.84 -18.79
CA ASN A 239 3.98 -13.58 -19.01
C ASN A 239 5.08 -13.05 -18.10
N SER A 240 5.04 -13.45 -16.82
CA SER A 240 6.09 -13.11 -15.87
C SER A 240 6.76 -14.37 -15.32
N ASP A 241 8.00 -14.59 -15.75
CA ASP A 241 9.00 -15.28 -14.94
C ASP A 241 9.38 -14.34 -13.78
N TRP A 242 8.41 -13.98 -12.93
CA TRP A 242 8.61 -13.01 -11.87
C TRP A 242 9.60 -13.56 -10.84
N ASP A 243 10.70 -12.83 -10.66
CA ASP A 243 11.69 -13.08 -9.60
C ASP A 243 11.77 -11.85 -8.70
N ASN A 244 11.15 -11.96 -7.51
CA ASN A 244 11.18 -10.89 -6.51
C ASN A 244 12.61 -10.59 -6.05
N ARG A 245 13.47 -11.61 -5.95
CA ARG A 245 14.87 -11.42 -5.52
C ARG A 245 15.65 -10.63 -6.55
N ALA A 246 15.47 -10.92 -7.84
CA ALA A 246 16.07 -10.13 -8.91
C ALA A 246 15.60 -8.66 -8.86
N ALA A 247 14.30 -8.42 -8.64
CA ALA A 247 13.77 -7.07 -8.49
C ALA A 247 14.37 -6.30 -7.29
N LEU A 248 14.58 -6.98 -6.16
CA LEU A 248 15.24 -6.41 -4.98
C LEU A 248 16.72 -6.12 -5.22
N VAL A 249 17.44 -6.99 -5.93
CA VAL A 249 18.83 -6.75 -6.33
C VAL A 249 18.92 -5.51 -7.23
N ASP A 250 18.05 -5.41 -8.23
CA ASP A 250 18.02 -4.23 -9.11
C ASP A 250 17.73 -2.93 -8.34
N ALA A 251 16.86 -2.98 -7.32
CA ALA A 251 16.61 -1.84 -6.45
C ALA A 251 17.84 -1.46 -5.59
N LEU A 252 18.60 -2.45 -5.12
CA LEU A 252 19.86 -2.22 -4.41
C LEU A 252 20.95 -1.65 -5.33
N ASP A 253 21.03 -2.12 -6.57
CA ASP A 253 21.96 -1.58 -7.56
C ASP A 253 21.63 -0.13 -7.88
N GLU A 254 20.33 0.21 -7.96
CA GLU A 254 19.89 1.59 -8.12
C GLU A 254 20.33 2.48 -6.96
N ILE A 255 20.15 2.00 -5.71
CA ILE A 255 20.66 2.68 -4.52
C ILE A 255 22.18 2.81 -4.57
N GLY A 256 22.90 1.77 -5.03
CA GLY A 256 24.35 1.78 -5.17
C GLY A 256 24.83 2.86 -6.15
N ARG A 257 24.16 3.02 -7.29
CA ARG A 257 24.47 4.06 -8.29
C ARG A 257 24.23 5.48 -7.76
N SER A 258 23.37 5.68 -6.76
CA SER A 258 23.21 7.00 -6.14
C SER A 258 24.51 7.54 -5.53
N THR A 259 25.46 6.67 -5.15
CA THR A 259 26.78 7.09 -4.66
C THR A 259 27.64 7.75 -5.75
N GLU A 260 27.39 7.45 -7.03
CA GLU A 260 28.06 8.10 -8.16
C GLU A 260 27.70 9.58 -8.24
N LEU A 261 26.51 9.98 -7.77
CA LEU A 261 26.07 11.38 -7.69
C LEU A 261 26.90 12.22 -6.70
N LEU A 262 27.58 11.58 -5.75
CA LEU A 262 28.48 12.23 -4.79
C LEU A 262 29.94 12.21 -5.26
N SER A 263 30.23 11.50 -6.35
CA SER A 263 31.58 11.32 -6.90
C SER A 263 31.89 12.32 -8.03
N THR A 264 30.96 13.22 -8.34
CA THR A 264 31.08 14.35 -9.29
C THR A 264 31.07 15.68 -8.57
#